data_AF-A0AAV6BA48-F1
#
_entry.id   AF-A0AAV6BA48-F1
#
_cell.length_a   1.000
_cell.length_b   1.000
_cell.length_c   1.000
_cell.angle_alpha   90.00
_cell.angle_beta   90.00
_cell.angle_gamma   90.00
#
_symmetry.space_group_name_H-M   'P 1'
#
loop_
_entity.id
_entity.type
_entity.pdbx_description
1 polymer ?
#
loop_
_entity_poly.entity_id
_entity_poly.type
_entity_poly.pdbx_seq_one_letter_code
_entity_poly.pdbx_strand_id
1 'polypeptide(L)' 'MKMTDSEWIKRLEDGRKVKFIYQELPEDGAFITAQIERHEVVYSVILDKARKALSREDVESHFNSELSSM' A
#
# COMPACT_ATOMS: atom_id res chain seq x y z
N MET A 1 18.30 -11.82 -4.15
CA MET A 1 16.90 -11.48 -4.49
C MET A 1 16.82 -9.97 -4.49
N LYS A 2 16.42 -9.34 -5.59
CA LYS A 2 16.26 -7.88 -5.63
C LYS A 2 14.91 -7.62 -4.94
N MET A 3 14.91 -7.12 -3.71
CA MET A 3 13.69 -6.68 -3.04
C MET A 3 13.11 -5.55 -3.91
N THR A 4 11.95 -5.78 -4.51
CA THR A 4 11.24 -4.80 -5.35
C THR A 4 10.47 -3.85 -4.44
N ASP A 5 11.20 -3.02 -3.73
CA ASP A 5 10.62 -1.95 -2.93
C ASP A 5 10.10 -0.87 -3.89
N SER A 6 8.81 -0.56 -3.79
CA SER A 6 8.15 0.48 -4.58
C SER A 6 7.45 1.46 -3.66
N GLU A 7 7.65 2.75 -3.93
CA GLU A 7 6.98 3.85 -3.23
C GLU A 7 6.34 4.79 -4.27
N TRP A 8 5.10 5.18 -4.03
CA TRP A 8 4.44 6.20 -4.86
C TRP A 8 3.43 7.01 -4.05
N ILE A 9 3.12 8.20 -4.57
CA ILE A 9 2.09 9.08 -4.03
C ILE A 9 0.94 9.16 -5.03
N LYS A 10 -0.28 8.93 -4.56
CA LYS A 10 -1.50 9.15 -5.33
C LYS A 10 -2.29 10.28 -4.70
N ARG A 11 -2.87 11.15 -5.53
CA ARG A 11 -3.87 12.12 -5.10
C ARG A 11 -5.26 11.50 -5.26
N LEU A 12 -6.03 11.43 -4.19
CA LEU A 12 -7.43 11.00 -4.22
C LEU A 12 -8.32 12.10 -4.80
N GLU A 13 -9.54 11.76 -5.18
CA GLU A 13 -10.51 12.70 -5.79
C GLU A 13 -10.86 13.86 -4.84
N ASP A 14 -10.89 13.62 -3.54
CA ASP A 14 -11.10 14.63 -2.49
C ASP A 14 -9.87 15.53 -2.25
N GLY A 15 -8.79 15.33 -2.99
CA GLY A 15 -7.58 16.13 -2.93
C GLY A 15 -6.54 15.67 -1.90
N ARG A 16 -6.85 14.70 -1.03
CA ARG A 16 -5.88 14.09 -0.11
C ARG A 16 -4.76 13.40 -0.90
N LYS A 17 -3.54 13.46 -0.39
CA LYS A 17 -2.42 12.69 -0.94
C LYS A 17 -2.15 11.49 -0.06
N VAL A 18 -1.99 10.33 -0.67
CA VAL A 18 -1.68 9.07 0.02
C VAL A 18 -0.35 8.56 -0.51
N LYS A 19 0.58 8.31 0.40
CA LYS A 19 1.83 7.61 0.12
C LYS A 19 1.59 6.11 0.31
N PHE A 20 1.86 5.34 -0.73
CA PHE A 20 1.84 3.89 -0.72
C PHE A 20 3.26 3.36 -0.71
N ILE A 21 3.45 2.26 0.03
CA ILE A 21 4.68 1.48 0.02
C ILE A 21 4.29 0.03 -0.28
N TYR A 22 5.05 -0.61 -1.14
CA TYR A 22 5.00 -2.03 -1.43
C TYR A 22 6.41 -2.60 -1.31
N GLN A 23 6.53 -3.68 -0.56
CA GLN A 23 7.77 -4.42 -0.41
C GLN A 23 7.45 -5.92 -0.52
N GLU A 24 8.17 -6.61 -1.40
CA GLU A 24 8.15 -8.06 -1.43
C GLU A 24 8.88 -8.62 -0.22
N LEU A 25 8.25 -9.57 0.46
CA LEU A 25 8.83 -10.33 1.56
C LEU A 25 9.20 -11.74 1.08
N PRO A 26 10.05 -12.47 1.83
CA PRO A 26 10.27 -13.89 1.58
C PRO A 26 8.97 -14.70 1.59
N GLU A 27 9.04 -15.92 1.06
CA GLU A 27 7.92 -16.89 1.09
C GLU A 27 6.63 -16.37 0.41
N ASP A 28 6.79 -15.64 -0.69
CA ASP A 28 5.69 -15.00 -1.44
C ASP A 28 4.86 -14.02 -0.61
N GLY A 29 5.46 -13.46 0.45
CA GLY A 29 4.82 -12.44 1.28
C GLY A 29 4.92 -11.04 0.68
N ALA A 30 4.12 -10.12 1.21
CA ALA A 30 4.25 -8.70 0.89
C ALA A 30 3.95 -7.83 2.11
N PHE A 31 4.70 -6.75 2.25
CA PHE A 31 4.41 -5.66 3.17
C PHE A 31 3.88 -4.47 2.37
N ILE A 32 2.69 -4.00 2.74
CA ILE A 32 2.07 -2.83 2.11
C ILE A 32 1.64 -1.80 3.14
N THR A 33 1.74 -0.52 2.78
CA THR A 33 1.27 0.57 3.63
C THR A 33 0.50 1.62 2.85
N ALA A 34 -0.43 2.28 3.52
CA ALA A 34 -1.03 3.54 3.08
C ALA A 34 -0.89 4.61 4.18
N GLN A 35 -0.33 5.76 3.81
CA GLN A 35 -0.16 6.90 4.69
C GLN A 35 -0.82 8.13 4.06
N ILE A 36 -1.84 8.68 4.71
CA ILE A 36 -2.51 9.91 4.27
C ILE A 36 -1.70 11.12 4.75
N GLU A 37 -1.36 12.04 3.85
CA GLU A 37 -0.65 13.28 4.17
C GLU A 37 -1.43 14.07 5.24
N ARG A 38 -0.75 14.50 6.31
CA ARG A 38 -1.30 15.23 7.46
C ARG A 38 -2.19 14.43 8.41
N HIS A 39 -2.35 13.12 8.20
CA HIS A 39 -2.97 12.24 9.20
C HIS A 39 -1.87 11.59 10.04
N GLU A 40 -2.15 11.37 11.33
CA GLU A 40 -1.23 10.72 12.27
C GLU A 40 -1.24 9.18 12.16
N VAL A 41 -2.04 8.63 11.23
CA VAL A 41 -2.27 7.19 11.09
C VAL A 41 -1.60 6.66 9.83
N VAL A 42 -0.97 5.49 9.97
CA VAL A 42 -0.47 4.67 8.87
C VAL A 42 -1.17 3.31 8.94
N TYR A 43 -1.77 2.89 7.83
CA TYR A 43 -2.29 1.54 7.69
C TYR A 43 -1.18 0.64 7.16
N SER A 44 -0.98 -0.52 7.78
CA SER A 44 0.07 -1.47 7.40
C SER A 44 -0.48 -2.89 7.41
N VAL A 45 -0.16 -3.65 6.37
CA VAL A 45 -0.63 -5.04 6.20
C VAL A 45 0.55 -5.91 5.78
N ILE A 46 0.65 -7.09 6.40
CA ILE A 46 1.53 -8.18 5.96
C ILE A 46 0.65 -9.24 5.32
N LEU A 47 0.91 -9.55 4.06
CA LEU A 47 0.23 -10.59 3.29
C LEU A 47 1.11 -11.83 3.26
N ASP A 48 0.58 -12.99 3.64
CA ASP A 48 1.32 -14.25 3.75
C ASP A 48 1.31 -15.09 2.46
N LYS A 49 0.56 -14.66 1.43
CA LYS A 49 0.37 -15.38 0.14
C LYS A 49 0.05 -14.43 -1.01
N ALA A 50 0.89 -13.44 -1.26
CA ALA A 50 0.68 -12.57 -2.43
C ALA A 50 0.68 -13.39 -3.75
N ARG A 51 1.34 -14.58 -3.77
CA ARG A 51 1.45 -15.56 -4.89
C ARG A 51 2.00 -15.00 -6.21
N LYS A 52 2.02 -13.68 -6.36
CA LYS A 52 2.50 -12.86 -7.48
C LYS A 52 2.90 -11.49 -6.93
N ALA A 53 3.78 -10.80 -7.67
CA ALA A 53 4.05 -9.40 -7.41
C ALA A 53 2.76 -8.58 -7.58
N LEU A 54 2.41 -7.77 -6.58
CA LEU A 54 1.21 -6.93 -6.62
C LEU A 54 1.44 -5.73 -7.56
N SER A 55 0.42 -5.39 -8.33
CA SER A 55 0.38 -4.10 -9.05
C SER A 55 0.12 -2.95 -8.08
N ARG A 56 0.31 -1.70 -8.53
CA ARG A 56 -0.05 -0.53 -7.71
C ARG A 56 -1.54 -0.51 -7.42
N GLU A 57 -2.35 -0.88 -8.41
CA GLU A 57 -3.80 -0.98 -8.29
C GLU A 57 -4.22 -2.02 -7.24
N ASP A 58 -3.55 -3.18 -7.20
CA ASP A 58 -3.80 -4.19 -6.17
C ASP A 58 -3.52 -3.64 -4.77
N VAL A 59 -2.36 -3.00 -4.59
CA VAL A 59 -1.95 -2.39 -3.32
C VAL A 59 -2.92 -1.28 -2.89
N GLU A 60 -3.32 -0.41 -3.80
CA GLU A 60 -4.29 0.65 -3.51
C GLU A 60 -5.65 0.09 -3.10
N SER A 61 -6.11 -0.98 -3.77
CA SER A 61 -7.41 -1.59 -3.51
C SER A 61 -7.53 -2.20 -2.11
N HIS A 62 -6.41 -2.65 -1.54
CA HIS A 62 -6.34 -3.18 -0.18
C HIS A 62 -6.74 -2.18 0.90
N PHE A 63 -6.63 -0.87 0.61
CA PHE A 63 -6.93 0.21 1.55
C PHE A 63 -8.20 0.98 1.20
N ASN A 64 -9.00 0.50 0.24
CA ASN A 64 -10.19 1.23 -0.23
C ASN A 64 -11.17 1.54 0.90
N SER A 65 -11.39 0.61 1.84
CA SER A 65 -12.32 0.79 2.94
C SER A 65 -11.83 1.85 3.93
N GLU A 66 -10.54 1.80 4.28
CA GLU A 66 -9.88 2.71 5.20
C GLU A 66 -9.84 4.13 4.62
N LEU A 67 -9.49 4.25 3.33
CA LEU A 67 -9.40 5.54 2.63
C LEU A 67 -10.77 6.15 2.33
N SER A 68 -11.80 5.34 2.12
CA SER A 68 -13.17 5.83 1.86
C SER A 68 -13.90 6.29 3.12
N SER A 69 -13.44 5.88 4.30
CA SER A 69 -14.11 6.15 5.60
C SER A 69 -13.61 7.40 6.32
N MET A 70 -12.50 7.99 5.86
CA MET A 70 -11.84 9.16 6.46
C MET A 70 -12.12 10.44 5.70
#